data_AF-A0A372DDS8-F1
#
_entry.id   AF-A0A372DDS8-F1
#
_cell.length_a   1.000
_cell.length_b   1.000
_cell.length_c   1.000
_cell.angle_alpha   90.00
_cell.angle_beta   90.00
_cell.angle_gamma   90.00
#
_symmetry.space_group_name_H-M   'P 1'
#
loop_
_entity.id
_entity.type
_entity.pdbx_description
1 polymer ?
#
loop_
_entity_poly.entity_id
_entity_poly.type
_entity_poly.pdbx_seq_one_letter_code
_entity_poly.pdbx_strand_id
1 'polypeptide(L)'
;MNLFLDLSKSLLDSQFQINKHEIFIRRNESLLMEDGVVCHLSNREIVRVSVTLLDFGSFQDRTIISQFLESMLRGRLDISSVVSDSEQEQISEMNEKFNKFRDQFKELGSLAPQTIDKPFYNCWFLSLPQLLIILDHVKTADDLQREIWKTRNFSASSLDFYMEYDWARYLYSKA
;
A
#
# COMPACT_ATOMS: atom_id res chain seq x y z
N MET A 1 16.60 14.59 9.92
CA MET A 1 16.78 14.25 8.48
C MET A 1 17.01 12.74 8.44
N ASN A 2 16.11 11.82 8.06
CA ASN A 2 15.04 11.97 7.07
C ASN A 2 13.94 10.86 7.14
N LEU A 3 13.42 10.48 8.33
CA LEU A 3 12.38 9.43 8.47
C LEU A 3 11.21 9.60 7.48
N PHE A 4 10.76 10.83 7.24
CA PHE A 4 9.74 11.15 6.25
C PHE A 4 10.19 10.82 4.82
N LEU A 5 11.40 11.19 4.42
CA LEU A 5 11.91 10.88 3.07
C LEU A 5 12.20 9.38 2.92
N ASP A 6 12.68 8.70 3.96
CA ASP A 6 12.93 7.26 3.92
C ASP A 6 11.62 6.47 3.81
N LEU A 7 10.61 6.84 4.61
CA LEU A 7 9.26 6.29 4.49
C LEU A 7 8.66 6.60 3.11
N SER A 8 8.79 7.85 2.64
CA SER A 8 8.29 8.27 1.32
C SER A 8 8.91 7.44 0.20
N LYS A 9 10.24 7.28 0.22
CA LYS A 9 10.96 6.51 -0.78
C LYS A 9 10.56 5.04 -0.72
N SER A 10 10.62 4.41 0.46
CA SER A 10 10.30 2.99 0.61
C SER A 10 8.86 2.68 0.20
N LEU A 11 7.90 3.50 0.65
CA LEU A 11 6.50 3.30 0.34
C LEU A 11 6.20 3.57 -1.14
N LEU A 12 6.66 4.70 -1.70
CA LEU A 12 6.42 5.02 -3.12
C LEU A 12 7.07 4.02 -4.06
N ASP A 13 8.32 3.62 -3.78
CA ASP A 13 9.03 2.66 -4.62
C ASP A 13 8.32 1.30 -4.63
N SER A 14 7.79 0.86 -3.48
CA SER A 14 6.93 -0.32 -3.39
C SER A 14 5.63 -0.14 -4.19
N GLN A 15 4.94 0.99 -4.02
CA GLN A 15 3.70 1.27 -4.75
C GLN A 15 3.93 1.35 -6.26
N PHE A 16 5.05 1.90 -6.74
CA PHE A 16 5.38 1.93 -8.16
C PHE A 16 5.48 0.54 -8.77
N GLN A 17 6.15 -0.38 -8.08
CA GLN A 17 6.28 -1.75 -8.56
C GLN A 17 4.93 -2.45 -8.56
N ILE A 18 4.17 -2.34 -7.46
CA ILE A 18 2.87 -2.97 -7.32
C ILE A 18 1.90 -2.44 -8.40
N ASN A 19 1.83 -1.13 -8.60
CA ASN A 19 0.96 -0.52 -9.61
C ASN A 19 1.29 -0.99 -11.03
N LYS A 20 2.58 -1.17 -11.37
CA LYS A 20 2.96 -1.74 -12.69
C LYS A 20 2.39 -3.13 -12.89
N HIS A 21 2.49 -3.99 -11.87
CA HIS A 21 1.94 -5.34 -11.93
C HIS A 21 0.41 -5.32 -12.00
N GLU A 22 -0.24 -4.44 -11.23
CA GLU A 22 -1.69 -4.29 -11.29
C GLU A 22 -2.17 -3.83 -12.67
N ILE A 23 -1.53 -2.80 -13.25
CA ILE A 23 -1.80 -2.34 -14.62
C ILE A 23 -1.62 -3.48 -15.62
N PHE A 24 -0.54 -4.25 -15.49
CA PHE A 24 -0.26 -5.39 -16.35
C PHE A 24 -1.38 -6.45 -16.26
N ILE A 25 -1.76 -6.86 -15.06
CA ILE A 25 -2.79 -7.89 -14.86
C ILE A 25 -4.16 -7.40 -15.36
N ARG A 26 -4.51 -6.13 -15.10
CA ARG A 26 -5.78 -5.55 -15.57
C ARG A 26 -5.86 -5.41 -17.08
N ARG A 27 -4.73 -5.20 -17.77
CA ARG A 27 -4.69 -5.17 -19.24
C ARG A 27 -4.81 -6.55 -19.88
N ASN A 28 -4.16 -7.55 -19.27
CA ASN A 28 -4.01 -8.87 -19.86
C ASN A 28 -5.01 -9.90 -19.30
N GLU A 29 -5.82 -9.52 -18.31
CA GLU A 29 -6.78 -10.38 -17.58
C GLU A 29 -6.13 -11.62 -16.93
N SER A 30 -4.79 -11.69 -16.92
CA SER A 30 -4.04 -12.85 -16.49
C SER A 30 -2.56 -12.54 -16.21
N LEU A 31 -1.92 -13.40 -15.42
CA LEU A 31 -0.49 -13.41 -15.13
C LEU A 31 0.06 -14.83 -15.32
N LEU A 32 1.12 -14.98 -16.11
CA LEU A 32 1.86 -16.25 -16.21
C LEU A 32 2.95 -16.28 -15.13
N MET A 33 2.91 -17.31 -14.29
CA MET A 33 3.88 -17.56 -13.23
C MET A 33 5.08 -18.35 -13.78
N GLU A 34 6.21 -18.31 -13.07
CA GLU A 34 7.45 -19.00 -13.49
C GLU A 34 7.31 -20.53 -13.58
N ASP A 35 6.42 -21.10 -12.77
CA ASP A 35 6.08 -22.53 -12.78
C ASP A 35 5.11 -22.94 -13.91
N GLY A 36 4.74 -21.97 -14.77
CA GLY A 36 3.81 -22.17 -15.89
C GLY A 36 2.34 -22.03 -15.51
N VAL A 37 2.00 -21.78 -14.24
CA VAL A 37 0.61 -21.56 -13.81
C VAL A 37 0.12 -20.21 -14.31
N VAL A 38 -1.10 -20.17 -14.86
CA VAL A 38 -1.75 -18.92 -15.28
C VAL A 38 -2.76 -18.50 -14.22
N CYS A 39 -2.55 -17.31 -13.65
CA CYS A 39 -3.45 -16.69 -12.69
C CYS A 39 -4.37 -15.70 -13.41
N HIS A 40 -5.65 -16.03 -13.59
CA HIS A 40 -6.63 -15.17 -14.25
C HIS A 40 -7.23 -14.14 -13.28
N LEU A 41 -7.40 -12.89 -13.68
CA LEU A 41 -8.01 -11.88 -12.81
C LEU A 41 -9.46 -12.27 -12.46
N SER A 42 -10.26 -12.71 -13.44
CA SER A 42 -11.60 -13.26 -13.24
C SER A 42 -12.51 -12.40 -12.36
N ASN A 43 -12.47 -11.08 -12.57
CA ASN A 43 -13.21 -10.09 -11.78
C ASN A 43 -12.89 -10.11 -10.26
N ARG A 44 -11.74 -10.68 -9.86
CA ARG A 44 -11.26 -10.65 -8.47
C ARG A 44 -10.65 -9.29 -8.15
N GLU A 45 -10.71 -8.90 -6.89
CA GLU A 45 -10.00 -7.71 -6.40
C GLU A 45 -8.50 -7.98 -6.25
N ILE A 46 -7.68 -6.98 -6.57
CA ILE A 46 -6.24 -7.01 -6.33
C ILE A 46 -5.97 -6.38 -4.95
N VAL A 47 -5.33 -7.17 -4.09
CA VAL A 47 -4.83 -6.76 -2.78
C VAL A 47 -3.35 -6.39 -2.93
N ARG A 48 -2.99 -5.19 -2.46
CA ARG A 48 -1.63 -4.66 -2.52
C ARG A 48 -1.00 -4.70 -1.14
N VAL A 49 0.05 -5.49 -0.97
CA VAL A 49 0.76 -5.64 0.31
C VAL A 49 2.22 -5.27 0.11
N SER A 50 2.63 -4.17 0.74
CA SER A 50 4.03 -3.76 0.84
C SER A 50 4.57 -4.25 2.18
N VAL A 51 5.74 -4.88 2.18
CA VAL A 51 6.34 -5.46 3.39
C VAL A 51 7.69 -4.82 3.64
N THR A 52 7.91 -4.35 4.87
CA THR A 52 9.19 -3.80 5.32
C THR A 52 9.82 -4.69 6.37
N LEU A 53 11.16 -4.72 6.43
CA LEU A 53 11.86 -5.50 7.45
C LEU A 53 11.63 -4.93 8.85
N LEU A 54 11.68 -3.60 8.96
CA LEU A 54 11.51 -2.88 10.22
C LEU A 54 10.07 -2.40 10.39
N ASP A 55 9.70 -2.26 11.65
CA ASP A 55 8.44 -1.64 12.09
C ASP A 55 8.58 -0.12 12.05
N PHE A 56 7.60 0.55 11.44
CA PHE A 56 7.53 2.02 11.40
C PHE A 56 6.51 2.57 12.43
N GLY A 57 6.06 1.74 13.36
CA GLY A 57 5.10 2.06 14.40
C GLY A 57 3.77 2.52 13.81
N SER A 58 3.27 3.66 14.28
CA SER A 58 2.02 4.25 13.82
C SER A 58 1.98 4.53 12.32
N PHE A 59 3.13 4.65 11.63
CA PHE A 59 3.14 4.83 10.17
C PHE A 59 2.76 3.57 9.39
N GLN A 60 2.52 2.44 10.07
CA GLN A 60 1.91 1.24 9.49
C GLN A 60 0.40 1.17 9.71
N ASP A 61 -0.19 2.16 10.39
CA ASP A 61 -1.62 2.34 10.44
C ASP A 61 -2.20 2.65 9.05
N ARG A 62 -3.27 1.94 8.69
CA ARG A 62 -3.85 2.01 7.34
C ARG A 62 -4.44 3.38 7.01
N THR A 63 -5.01 4.07 8.00
CA THR A 63 -5.54 5.42 7.81
C THR A 63 -4.41 6.40 7.57
N ILE A 64 -3.31 6.30 8.32
CA ILE A 64 -2.12 7.13 8.12
C ILE A 64 -1.51 6.89 6.74
N ILE A 65 -1.27 5.63 6.36
CA ILE A 65 -0.69 5.28 5.04
C ILE A 65 -1.58 5.79 3.90
N SER A 66 -2.90 5.61 4.00
CA SER A 66 -3.83 6.03 2.96
C SER A 66 -3.80 7.55 2.79
N GLN A 67 -3.87 8.32 3.88
CA GLN A 67 -3.79 9.77 3.83
C GLN A 67 -2.44 10.26 3.29
N PHE A 68 -1.36 9.58 3.66
CA PHE A 68 -0.02 9.88 3.19
C PHE A 68 0.12 9.68 1.67
N LEU A 69 -0.34 8.54 1.14
CA LEU A 69 -0.33 8.26 -0.29
C LEU A 69 -1.28 9.18 -1.07
N GLU A 70 -2.45 9.52 -0.52
CA GLU A 70 -3.36 10.51 -1.13
C GLU A 70 -2.72 11.89 -1.21
N SER A 71 -1.99 12.27 -0.16
CA SER A 71 -1.25 13.54 -0.12
C SER A 71 -0.18 13.58 -1.20
N MET A 72 0.52 12.47 -1.45
CA MET A 72 1.51 12.37 -2.55
C MET A 72 0.85 12.40 -3.93
N LEU A 73 -0.32 11.78 -4.07
CA LEU A 73 -1.06 11.76 -5.33
C LEU A 73 -1.52 13.18 -5.73
N ARG A 74 -1.98 13.97 -4.75
CA ARG A 74 -2.58 15.30 -4.98
C ARG A 74 -1.62 16.46 -4.79
N GLY A 75 -0.58 16.27 -3.99
CA GLY A 75 0.33 17.32 -3.55
C GLY A 75 1.54 17.52 -4.46
N ARG A 76 2.32 18.53 -4.07
CA ARG A 76 3.65 18.86 -4.56
C ARG A 76 4.45 19.39 -3.38
N LEU A 77 5.72 19.05 -3.30
CA LEU A 77 6.63 19.67 -2.34
C LEU A 77 7.11 21.01 -2.91
N ASP A 78 6.93 22.07 -2.13
CA ASP A 78 7.43 23.41 -2.44
C ASP A 78 8.23 23.93 -1.25
N ILE A 79 9.32 24.65 -1.52
CA ILE A 79 10.17 25.23 -0.48
C ILE A 79 10.04 26.74 -0.57
N SER A 80 9.53 27.36 0.50
CA SER A 80 9.36 28.81 0.59
C SER A 80 10.62 29.56 1.02
N SER A 81 11.69 28.86 1.44
CA SER A 81 12.94 29.46 1.92
C SER A 81 14.16 28.74 1.35
N VAL A 82 15.17 29.50 0.92
CA VAL A 82 16.38 28.98 0.26
C VAL A 82 17.11 28.03 1.19
N VAL A 83 17.17 26.75 0.80
CA VAL A 83 18.08 25.77 1.40
C VAL A 83 18.99 25.22 0.31
N SER A 84 20.16 24.72 0.72
CA SER A 84 21.28 24.29 -0.13
C SER A 84 20.86 23.57 -1.42
N ASP A 85 21.66 23.73 -2.49
CA ASP A 85 21.43 23.10 -3.80
C ASP A 85 21.08 21.59 -3.73
N SER A 86 21.69 20.87 -2.79
CA SER A 86 21.43 19.43 -2.57
C SER A 86 20.00 19.12 -2.13
N GLU A 87 19.38 19.97 -1.31
CA GLU A 87 17.99 19.77 -0.87
C GLU A 87 16.99 20.12 -1.97
N GLN A 88 17.31 21.14 -2.77
CA GLN A 88 16.52 21.50 -3.93
C GLN A 88 16.50 20.36 -4.97
N GLU A 89 17.63 19.70 -5.19
CA GLU A 89 17.73 18.52 -6.03
C GLU A 89 16.87 17.36 -5.49
N GLN A 90 16.99 17.02 -4.20
CA GLN A 90 16.17 15.96 -3.57
C GLN A 90 14.66 16.21 -3.70
N ILE A 91 14.23 17.47 -3.57
CA ILE A 91 12.82 17.82 -3.72
C ILE A 91 12.38 17.74 -5.19
N SER A 92 13.23 18.14 -6.13
CA SER A 92 12.95 17.97 -7.56
C SER A 92 12.76 16.48 -7.89
N GLU A 93 13.67 15.62 -7.46
CA GLU A 93 13.57 14.17 -7.62
C GLU A 93 12.28 13.60 -7.02
N MET A 94 11.90 14.06 -5.82
CA MET A 94 10.68 13.60 -5.16
C MET A 94 9.42 14.06 -5.91
N ASN A 95 9.38 15.30 -6.40
CA ASN A 95 8.28 15.80 -7.21
C ASN A 95 8.16 15.05 -8.55
N GLU A 96 9.28 14.67 -9.17
CA GLU A 96 9.25 13.78 -10.34
C GLU A 96 8.65 12.42 -10.02
N LYS A 97 8.99 11.83 -8.86
CA LYS A 97 8.33 10.60 -8.39
C LYS A 97 6.83 10.83 -8.21
N PHE A 98 6.40 11.92 -7.56
CA PHE A 98 4.97 12.19 -7.39
C PHE A 98 4.22 12.29 -8.73
N ASN A 99 4.83 12.92 -9.74
CA ASN A 99 4.26 12.99 -11.08
C ASN A 99 4.14 11.61 -11.73
N LYS A 100 5.19 10.78 -11.69
CA LYS A 100 5.15 9.40 -12.16
C LYS A 100 4.06 8.59 -11.45
N PHE A 101 3.89 8.81 -10.14
CA PHE A 101 2.89 8.10 -9.33
C PHE A 101 1.48 8.48 -9.75
N ARG A 102 1.25 9.78 -9.99
CA ARG A 102 -0.01 10.31 -10.51
C ARG A 102 -0.35 9.75 -11.88
N ASP A 103 0.63 9.62 -12.77
CA ASP A 103 0.38 9.11 -14.11
C ASP A 103 0.03 7.62 -14.11
N GLN A 104 0.72 6.80 -13.29
CA GLN A 104 0.30 5.40 -13.07
C GLN A 104 -1.10 5.31 -12.46
N PHE A 105 -1.44 6.21 -11.54
CA PHE A 105 -2.75 6.20 -10.91
C PHE A 105 -3.87 6.59 -11.87
N LYS A 106 -3.62 7.54 -12.80
CA LYS A 106 -4.57 7.86 -13.89
C LYS A 106 -4.80 6.66 -14.81
N GLU A 107 -3.73 5.93 -15.14
CA GLU A 107 -3.80 4.71 -15.95
C GLU A 107 -4.56 3.59 -15.23
N LEU A 108 -4.32 3.39 -13.93
CA LEU A 108 -5.13 2.48 -13.11
C LEU A 108 -6.61 2.88 -13.09
N GLY A 109 -6.89 4.18 -12.96
CA GLY A 109 -8.26 4.68 -12.95
C GLY A 109 -9.01 4.43 -14.27
N SER A 110 -8.33 4.41 -15.42
CA SER A 110 -8.97 4.08 -16.70
C SER A 110 -9.24 2.59 -16.86
N LEU A 111 -8.42 1.73 -16.25
CA LEU A 111 -8.57 0.27 -16.28
C LEU A 111 -9.52 -0.26 -15.18
N ALA A 112 -9.63 0.45 -14.06
CA ALA A 112 -10.45 0.07 -12.91
C ALA A 112 -11.03 1.32 -12.24
N PRO A 113 -12.13 1.88 -12.77
CA PRO A 113 -12.73 3.12 -12.26
C PRO A 113 -13.06 3.11 -10.77
N GLN A 114 -13.41 1.95 -10.20
CA GLN A 114 -13.67 1.76 -8.78
C GLN A 114 -12.45 2.06 -7.88
N THR A 115 -11.24 2.02 -8.43
CA THR A 115 -10.01 2.39 -7.71
C THR A 115 -9.89 3.91 -7.52
N ILE A 116 -10.63 4.72 -8.27
CA ILE A 116 -10.57 6.19 -8.16
C ILE A 116 -11.22 6.68 -6.85
N ASP A 117 -12.34 6.08 -6.45
CA ASP A 117 -13.10 6.53 -5.28
C ASP A 117 -12.38 6.24 -3.97
N LYS A 118 -11.68 5.09 -3.91
CA LYS A 118 -10.94 4.64 -2.72
C LYS A 118 -9.58 4.08 -3.10
N PRO A 119 -8.62 4.95 -3.46
CA PRO A 119 -7.38 4.58 -4.12
C PRO A 119 -6.47 3.67 -3.33
N PHE A 120 -6.57 3.64 -1.99
CA PHE A 120 -5.71 2.82 -1.12
C PHE A 120 -6.50 1.87 -0.23
N TYR A 121 -7.78 1.63 -0.53
CA TYR A 121 -8.65 0.76 0.29
C TYR A 121 -8.19 -0.69 0.35
N ASN A 122 -7.58 -1.20 -0.74
CA ASN A 122 -6.98 -2.53 -0.80
C ASN A 122 -5.44 -2.47 -0.68
N CYS A 123 -4.90 -1.47 0.05
CA CYS A 123 -3.48 -1.34 0.33
C CYS A 123 -3.16 -1.65 1.79
N TRP A 124 -2.08 -2.39 2.01
CA TRP A 124 -1.46 -2.66 3.30
C TRP A 124 0.04 -2.38 3.20
N PHE A 125 0.59 -1.77 4.24
CA PHE A 125 2.03 -1.60 4.42
C PHE A 125 2.35 -2.13 5.81
N LEU A 126 2.98 -3.31 5.84
CA LEU A 126 3.18 -4.12 7.03
C LEU A 126 4.67 -4.28 7.31
N SER A 127 5.04 -4.36 8.57
CA SER A 127 6.34 -4.91 8.93
C SER A 127 6.33 -6.45 8.79
N LEU A 128 7.52 -7.04 8.64
CA LEU A 128 7.68 -8.48 8.63
C LEU A 128 7.09 -9.14 9.91
N PRO A 129 7.34 -8.65 11.13
CA PRO A 129 6.69 -9.16 12.33
C PRO A 129 5.16 -9.14 12.26
N GLN A 130 4.56 -8.05 11.79
CA GLN A 130 3.11 -7.93 11.64
C GLN A 130 2.56 -8.95 10.64
N LEU A 131 3.26 -9.14 9.50
CA LEU A 131 2.90 -10.17 8.53
C LEU A 131 2.99 -11.58 9.12
N LEU A 132 4.04 -11.89 9.90
CA LEU A 132 4.20 -13.20 10.54
C LEU A 132 3.04 -13.50 11.50
N ILE A 133 2.58 -12.52 12.27
CA ILE A 133 1.42 -12.69 13.17
C ILE A 133 0.13 -12.98 12.39
N ILE A 134 -0.07 -12.33 11.24
CA ILE A 134 -1.19 -12.68 10.35
C ILE A 134 -1.04 -14.14 9.91
N LEU A 135 0.16 -14.54 9.49
CA LEU A 135 0.46 -15.88 8.96
C LEU A 135 0.35 -17.00 10.00
N ASP A 136 0.52 -16.72 11.29
CA ASP A 136 0.29 -17.69 12.39
C ASP A 136 -1.15 -18.25 12.38
N HIS A 137 -2.06 -17.58 11.67
CA HIS A 137 -3.46 -17.97 11.54
C HIS A 137 -3.86 -18.42 10.14
N VAL A 138 -2.88 -18.62 9.25
CA VAL A 138 -3.09 -18.93 7.83
C VAL A 138 -2.59 -20.35 7.53
N LYS A 139 -3.47 -21.20 7.00
CA LYS A 139 -3.11 -22.54 6.48
C LYS A 139 -3.32 -22.66 4.97
N THR A 140 -4.17 -21.80 4.40
CA THR A 140 -4.51 -21.78 2.98
C THR A 140 -4.47 -20.35 2.41
N ALA A 141 -4.46 -20.21 1.08
CA ALA A 141 -4.55 -18.90 0.43
C ALA A 141 -5.84 -18.14 0.80
N ASP A 142 -6.95 -18.86 0.97
CA ASP A 142 -8.22 -18.28 1.40
C ASP A 142 -8.16 -17.78 2.85
N ASP A 143 -7.40 -18.47 3.71
CA ASP A 143 -7.17 -18.01 5.09
C ASP A 143 -6.40 -16.69 5.08
N LEU A 144 -5.38 -16.56 4.22
CA LEU A 144 -4.60 -15.33 4.10
C LEU A 144 -5.48 -14.14 3.74
N GLN A 145 -6.35 -14.31 2.73
CA GLN A 145 -7.31 -13.29 2.34
C GLN A 145 -8.22 -12.92 3.52
N ARG A 146 -8.79 -13.92 4.21
CA ARG A 146 -9.69 -13.66 5.35
C ARG A 146 -8.97 -12.93 6.47
N GLU A 147 -7.76 -13.34 6.84
CA GLU A 147 -7.01 -12.73 7.94
C GLU A 147 -6.58 -11.29 7.63
N ILE A 148 -6.07 -11.02 6.42
CA ILE A 148 -5.74 -9.64 5.99
C ILE A 148 -7.00 -8.76 5.99
N TRP A 149 -8.14 -9.30 5.52
CA TRP A 149 -9.37 -8.53 5.38
C TRP A 149 -10.04 -8.16 6.71
N LYS A 150 -9.68 -8.79 7.84
CA LYS A 150 -10.23 -8.42 9.16
C LYS A 150 -9.95 -6.96 9.52
N THR A 151 -8.78 -6.44 9.11
CA THR A 151 -8.39 -5.03 9.34
C THR A 151 -8.82 -4.12 8.19
N ARG A 152 -9.55 -4.64 7.18
CA ARG A 152 -9.92 -3.87 5.98
C ARG A 152 -10.86 -2.71 6.28
N ASN A 153 -11.83 -2.93 7.17
CA ASN A 153 -12.87 -1.96 7.54
C ASN A 153 -12.83 -1.60 9.03
N PHE A 154 -11.80 -2.04 9.74
CA PHE A 154 -11.66 -1.84 11.17
C PHE A 154 -10.53 -0.86 11.43
N SER A 155 -10.82 0.15 12.24
CA SER A 155 -9.81 0.96 12.91
C SER A 155 -10.36 1.32 14.28
N ALA A 156 -9.52 1.17 15.29
CA ALA A 156 -9.83 1.62 16.64
C ALA A 156 -9.16 2.96 16.97
N SER A 157 -8.55 3.61 15.96
CA SER A 157 -7.75 4.83 16.12
C SER A 157 -6.63 4.69 17.16
N SER A 158 -6.16 3.46 17.38
CA SER A 158 -5.14 3.20 18.39
C SER A 158 -3.73 3.38 17.86
N LEU A 159 -3.58 3.35 16.54
CA LEU A 159 -2.30 3.38 15.84
C LEU A 159 -1.36 2.22 16.19
N ASP A 160 -1.91 1.16 16.81
CA ASP A 160 -1.22 -0.07 17.16
C ASP A 160 -1.81 -1.22 16.34
N PHE A 161 -1.07 -1.66 15.33
CA PHE A 161 -1.49 -2.77 14.46
C PHE A 161 -1.85 -4.03 15.27
N TYR A 162 -1.05 -4.38 16.29
CA TYR A 162 -1.21 -5.63 17.02
C TYR A 162 -2.52 -5.64 17.81
N MET A 163 -2.80 -4.52 18.49
CA MET A 163 -4.06 -4.36 19.22
C MET A 163 -5.26 -4.35 18.27
N GLU A 164 -5.18 -3.63 17.15
CA GLU A 164 -6.29 -3.58 16.18
C GLU A 164 -6.54 -4.93 15.51
N TYR A 165 -5.48 -5.67 15.20
CA TYR A 165 -5.59 -7.00 14.63
C TYR A 165 -6.23 -7.98 15.62
N ASP A 166 -5.81 -7.97 16.89
CA ASP A 166 -6.40 -8.83 17.92
C ASP A 166 -7.89 -8.51 18.16
N TRP A 167 -8.24 -7.23 18.24
CA TRP A 167 -9.63 -6.79 18.37
C TRP A 167 -10.47 -7.16 17.14
N ALA A 168 -9.95 -6.95 15.93
CA ALA A 168 -10.62 -7.36 14.71
C ALA A 168 -10.87 -8.87 14.75
N ARG A 169 -9.86 -9.69 15.10
CA ARG A 169 -10.04 -11.15 15.25
C ARG A 169 -11.11 -11.50 16.27
N TYR A 170 -11.12 -10.85 17.42
CA TYR A 170 -12.13 -11.08 18.46
C TYR A 170 -13.55 -10.78 17.95
N LEU A 171 -13.75 -9.66 17.26
CA LEU A 171 -15.05 -9.28 16.69
C LEU A 171 -15.51 -10.28 15.62
N TYR A 172 -14.61 -10.69 14.74
CA TYR A 172 -14.91 -11.70 13.71
C TYR A 172 -15.19 -13.10 14.28
N SER A 173 -14.68 -13.43 15.46
CA SER A 173 -14.99 -14.71 16.13
C SER A 173 -16.42 -14.76 16.71
N LYS A 174 -17.08 -13.61 16.82
CA LYS A 174 -18.42 -13.45 17.39
C LYS A 174 -19.52 -13.21 16.36
N ALA A 175 -19.15 -12.99 15.10
CA ALA A 175 -20.06 -12.80 13.97
C ALA A 175 -20.35 -14.14 13.28
#